data_AF-A0A842V7P4-F1
#
_entry.id   AF-A0A842V7P4-F1
#
_cell.length_a   1.000
_cell.length_b   1.000
_cell.length_c   1.000
_cell.angle_alpha   90.00
_cell.angle_beta   90.00
_cell.angle_gamma   90.00
#
_symmetry.space_group_name_H-M   'P 1'
#
loop_
_entity.id
_entity.type
_entity.pdbx_description
1 polymer ?
#
loop_
_entity_poly.entity_id
_entity_poly.type
_entity_poly.pdbx_seq_one_letter_code
_entity_poly.pdbx_strand_id
1 'polypeptide(L)'
;MYMLTIDEWYSLFKNKQNSKDLLSKDYGEDYPQLERKRRIILNLLNFYKDKFQNDEKLVLSRIPGRINLMGRHIDHQGGRVNLIAIDREILIIASKRSDQKINAYNSDSHYFPDISFDLSASKEKLGCD
;
A
#
# COMPACT_ATOMS: atom_id res chain seq x y z
N MET A 1 -6.32 10.90 -4.44
CA MET A 1 -5.03 10.23 -4.20
C MET A 1 -3.98 11.32 -4.02
N TYR A 2 -3.31 11.37 -2.87
CA TYR A 2 -2.28 12.38 -2.60
C TYR A 2 -0.97 11.97 -3.27
N MET A 3 -0.31 12.91 -3.96
CA MET A 3 1.01 12.75 -4.56
C MET A 3 1.96 13.71 -3.85
N LEU A 4 2.59 13.23 -2.77
CA LEU A 4 3.48 14.02 -1.93
C LEU A 4 4.88 13.41 -1.92
N THR A 5 5.91 14.19 -1.62
CA THR A 5 7.26 13.67 -1.42
C THR A 5 7.37 12.88 -0.11
N ILE A 6 8.50 12.19 0.08
CA ILE A 6 8.75 11.42 1.30
C ILE A 6 8.73 12.29 2.56
N ASP A 7 9.32 13.49 2.50
CA ASP A 7 9.41 14.39 3.64
C ASP A 7 8.06 15.07 3.95
N GLU A 8 7.24 15.35 2.93
CA GLU A 8 5.87 15.84 3.08
C GLU A 8 4.98 14.79 3.78
N TRP A 9 5.03 13.54 3.32
CA TRP A 9 4.32 12.43 3.96
C TRP A 9 4.79 12.20 5.39
N TYR A 10 6.10 12.21 5.61
CA TYR A 10 6.67 12.04 6.95
C TYR A 10 6.20 13.14 7.90
N SER A 11 6.18 14.40 7.44
CA SER A 11 5.68 15.55 8.21
C SER A 11 4.19 15.41 8.56
N LEU A 12 3.37 14.95 7.60
CA LEU A 12 1.95 14.68 7.82
C LEU A 12 1.75 13.61 8.90
N PHE A 13 2.47 12.49 8.82
CA PHE A 13 2.32 11.37 9.76
C PHE A 13 3.00 11.56 11.12
N LYS A 14 3.98 12.46 11.20
CA LYS A 14 4.61 12.88 12.46
C LYS A 14 3.69 13.78 13.28
N ASN A 15 2.87 14.61 12.63
CA ASN A 15 1.80 15.36 13.29
C ASN A 15 0.63 14.43 13.64
N LYS A 16 0.38 14.23 14.95
CA LYS A 16 -0.67 13.33 15.43
C LYS A 16 -2.08 13.75 15.02
N GLN A 17 -2.37 15.06 14.94
CA GLN A 17 -3.69 15.54 14.57
C GLN A 17 -3.94 15.32 13.08
N ASN A 18 -3.02 15.77 12.22
CA ASN A 18 -3.15 15.61 10.76
C ASN A 18 -3.28 14.13 10.36
N SER A 19 -2.46 13.27 10.97
CA SER A 19 -2.55 11.82 10.73
C SER A 19 -3.83 11.21 11.26
N LYS A 20 -4.34 11.64 12.42
CA LYS A 20 -5.65 11.22 12.91
C LYS A 20 -6.76 11.60 11.93
N ASP A 21 -6.76 12.85 11.43
CA ASP A 21 -7.78 13.36 10.51
C ASP A 21 -7.78 12.64 9.15
N LEU A 22 -6.60 12.17 8.70
CA LEU A 22 -6.50 11.36 7.49
C LEU A 22 -6.97 9.93 7.75
N LEU A 23 -6.47 9.29 8.81
CA LEU A 23 -6.77 7.89 9.12
C LEU A 23 -8.22 7.68 9.56
N SER A 24 -8.84 8.63 10.26
CA SER A 24 -10.24 8.52 10.68
C SER A 24 -11.21 8.42 9.50
N LYS A 25 -10.85 8.98 8.34
CA LYS A 25 -11.64 8.84 7.09
C LYS A 25 -11.65 7.41 6.56
N ASP A 26 -10.57 6.66 6.78
CA ASP A 26 -10.41 5.30 6.27
C ASP A 26 -10.85 4.22 7.28
N TYR A 27 -10.58 4.44 8.57
CA TYR A 27 -10.81 3.46 9.64
C TYR A 27 -12.01 3.81 10.55
N GLY A 28 -12.52 5.04 10.49
CA GLY A 28 -13.52 5.57 11.40
C GLY A 28 -12.92 6.38 12.56
N GLU A 29 -13.71 7.32 13.11
CA GLU A 29 -13.27 8.25 14.16
C GLU A 29 -12.90 7.54 15.48
N ASP A 30 -13.64 6.49 15.84
CA ASP A 30 -13.49 5.75 17.09
C ASP A 30 -12.65 4.47 16.95
N TYR A 31 -11.88 4.32 15.86
CA TYR A 31 -11.07 3.12 15.67
C TYR A 31 -9.93 3.06 16.70
N PRO A 32 -9.91 2.06 17.62
CA PRO A 32 -9.02 2.07 18.78
C PRO A 32 -7.54 1.88 18.41
N GLN A 33 -7.25 1.46 17.18
CA GLN A 33 -5.90 1.14 16.72
C GLN A 33 -5.33 2.18 15.75
N LEU A 34 -5.91 3.39 15.65
CA LEU A 34 -5.42 4.47 14.78
C LEU A 34 -3.92 4.76 15.01
N GLU A 35 -3.49 4.85 16.27
CA GLU A 35 -2.08 5.09 16.61
C GLU A 35 -1.16 3.94 16.13
N ARG A 36 -1.65 2.69 16.16
CA ARG A 36 -0.92 1.54 15.61
C ARG A 36 -0.74 1.68 14.10
N LYS A 37 -1.79 2.08 13.38
CA LYS A 37 -1.74 2.33 11.93
C LYS A 37 -0.77 3.46 11.58
N ARG A 38 -0.82 4.56 12.34
CA ARG A 38 0.12 5.68 12.20
C ARG A 38 1.58 5.23 12.32
N ARG A 39 1.91 4.41 13.32
CA ARG A 39 3.27 3.87 13.51
C ARG A 39 3.71 2.94 12.37
N ILE A 40 2.82 2.08 11.89
CA ILE A 40 3.12 1.20 10.75
C ILE A 40 3.45 2.04 9.51
N ILE A 41 2.66 3.08 9.23
CA ILE A 41 2.90 3.97 8.08
C ILE A 41 4.21 4.73 8.23
N LEU A 42 4.53 5.24 9.42
CA LEU A 42 5.83 5.88 9.68
C LEU A 42 7.00 4.93 9.46
N ASN A 43 6.88 3.68 9.92
CA ASN A 43 7.90 2.66 9.69
C ASN A 43 8.05 2.35 8.19
N LEU A 44 6.94 2.29 7.45
CA LEU A 44 6.96 2.06 6.01
C LEU A 44 7.57 3.23 5.24
N LEU A 45 7.33 4.47 5.66
CA LEU A 45 7.96 5.67 5.10
C LEU A 45 9.48 5.65 5.32
N ASN A 46 9.93 5.31 6.53
CA ASN A 46 11.36 5.16 6.82
C ASN A 46 11.98 4.04 5.97
N PHE A 47 11.31 2.88 5.89
CA PHE A 47 11.76 1.77 5.06
C PHE A 47 11.89 2.15 3.59
N TYR A 48 10.94 2.90 3.05
CA TYR A 48 11.01 3.43 1.69
C TYR A 48 12.21 4.38 1.52
N LYS A 49 12.40 5.32 2.46
CA LYS A 49 13.52 6.27 2.44
C LYS A 49 14.86 5.55 2.40
N ASP A 50 15.02 4.52 3.21
CA ASP A 50 16.25 3.72 3.29
C ASP A 50 16.53 2.94 1.99
N LYS A 51 15.49 2.34 1.39
CA LYS A 51 15.62 1.50 0.18
C LYS A 51 15.84 2.31 -1.09
N PHE A 52 15.18 3.46 -1.25
CA PHE A 52 15.12 4.17 -2.53
C PHE A 52 15.88 5.50 -2.55
N GLN A 53 16.03 6.18 -1.42
CA GLN A 53 16.83 7.41 -1.28
C GLN A 53 16.58 8.46 -2.39
N ASN A 54 15.32 8.61 -2.79
CA ASN A 54 14.89 9.61 -3.78
C ASN A 54 13.85 10.56 -3.18
N ASP A 55 13.62 11.67 -3.86
CA ASP A 55 12.61 12.68 -3.49
C ASP A 55 11.43 12.69 -4.48
N GLU A 56 11.20 11.57 -5.16
CA GLU A 56 10.07 11.43 -6.07
C GLU A 56 8.75 11.48 -5.29
N LYS A 57 7.73 12.07 -5.91
CA LYS A 57 6.39 12.03 -5.34
C LYS A 57 5.91 10.58 -5.28
N LEU A 58 5.46 10.19 -4.10
CA LEU A 58 5.02 8.85 -3.78
C LEU A 58 3.52 8.78 -3.48
N VAL A 59 2.98 7.62 -3.78
CA VAL A 59 1.62 7.21 -3.40
C VAL A 59 1.72 6.26 -2.22
N LEU A 60 0.93 6.54 -1.19
CA LEU A 60 0.60 5.58 -0.14
C LEU A 60 -0.76 4.96 -0.47
N SER A 61 -0.79 3.64 -0.66
CA SER A 61 -2.00 2.88 -0.96
C SER A 61 -2.30 1.87 0.14
N ARG A 62 -3.59 1.71 0.44
CA ARG A 62 -4.13 0.81 1.46
C ARG A 62 -5.05 -0.21 0.79
N ILE A 63 -4.82 -1.49 1.07
CA ILE A 63 -5.61 -2.59 0.53
C ILE A 63 -6.10 -3.48 1.68
N PRO A 64 -7.35 -3.33 2.13
CA PRO A 64 -7.89 -4.16 3.20
C PRO A 64 -8.11 -5.60 2.72
N GLY A 65 -7.83 -6.55 3.62
CA GLY A 65 -8.31 -7.91 3.51
C GLY A 65 -9.82 -7.96 3.71
N ARG A 66 -10.40 -9.13 3.46
CA ARG A 66 -11.84 -9.36 3.59
C ARG A 66 -12.15 -10.70 4.23
N ILE A 67 -13.29 -10.78 4.91
CA ILE A 67 -13.90 -12.05 5.31
C ILE A 67 -15.24 -12.22 4.58
N ASN A 68 -15.62 -13.47 4.36
CA ASN A 68 -16.93 -13.82 3.81
C ASN A 68 -17.83 -14.28 4.96
N LEU A 69 -18.88 -13.52 5.25
CA LEU A 69 -19.85 -13.85 6.28
C LEU A 69 -20.82 -14.94 5.81
N MET A 70 -21.30 -14.83 4.56
CA MET A 70 -22.28 -15.73 3.95
C MET A 70 -22.17 -15.74 2.41
N GLY A 71 -22.58 -16.86 1.81
CA GLY A 71 -22.50 -17.06 0.37
C GLY A 71 -21.11 -17.56 -0.03
N ARG A 72 -20.76 -18.77 0.41
CA ARG A 72 -19.53 -19.44 -0.04
C ARG A 72 -19.81 -20.21 -1.33
N HIS A 73 -18.90 -20.14 -2.30
CA HIS A 73 -18.97 -20.86 -3.58
C HIS A 73 -20.22 -20.59 -4.44
N ILE A 74 -20.86 -19.42 -4.27
CA ILE A 74 -22.01 -19.02 -5.11
C ILE A 74 -21.70 -17.79 -5.97
N ASP A 75 -20.55 -17.15 -5.74
CA ASP A 75 -20.06 -15.99 -6.49
C ASP A 75 -19.90 -16.29 -7.98
N HIS A 76 -19.28 -17.42 -8.31
CA HIS A 76 -19.10 -17.88 -9.70
C HIS A 76 -20.39 -18.42 -10.34
N GLN A 77 -21.49 -18.49 -9.58
CA GLN A 77 -22.82 -18.91 -10.05
C GLN A 77 -23.82 -17.73 -10.12
N GLY A 78 -23.34 -16.49 -9.98
CA GLY A 78 -24.20 -15.30 -9.98
C GLY A 78 -24.98 -15.06 -8.67
N GLY A 79 -24.65 -15.81 -7.62
CA GLY A 79 -25.18 -15.60 -6.28
C GLY A 79 -24.62 -14.35 -5.60
N ARG A 80 -25.37 -13.79 -4.66
CA ARG A 80 -24.92 -12.65 -3.85
C ARG A 80 -24.08 -13.12 -2.68
N VAL A 81 -22.92 -12.50 -2.47
CA VAL A 81 -22.03 -12.76 -1.34
C VAL A 81 -22.08 -11.62 -0.33
N ASN A 82 -21.87 -11.95 0.95
CA ASN A 82 -21.78 -10.95 2.01
C ASN A 82 -20.33 -10.84 2.49
N LEU A 83 -19.58 -9.93 1.87
CA LEU A 83 -18.19 -9.66 2.17
C LEU A 83 -18.07 -8.42 3.05
N ILE A 84 -17.17 -8.47 4.03
CA ILE A 84 -16.82 -7.31 4.83
C ILE A 84 -15.30 -7.13 4.85
N ALA A 85 -14.86 -5.89 4.64
CA ALA A 85 -13.47 -5.51 4.78
C ALA A 85 -13.06 -5.60 6.26
N ILE A 86 -11.86 -6.10 6.52
CA ILE A 86 -11.28 -6.15 7.86
C ILE A 86 -10.12 -5.17 7.97
N ASP A 87 -9.65 -4.98 9.20
CA ASP A 87 -8.55 -4.06 9.50
C ASP A 87 -7.15 -4.69 9.29
N ARG A 88 -7.07 -5.95 8.84
CA ARG A 88 -5.84 -6.54 8.30
C ARG A 88 -5.70 -6.11 6.85
N GLU A 89 -4.54 -5.62 6.46
CA GLU A 89 -4.36 -4.96 5.17
C GLU A 89 -2.92 -5.05 4.69
N ILE A 90 -2.73 -4.72 3.42
CA ILE A 90 -1.43 -4.43 2.82
C ILE A 90 -1.34 -2.91 2.64
N LEU A 91 -0.21 -2.34 3.06
CA LEU A 91 0.15 -0.95 2.79
C LEU A 91 1.30 -0.95 1.78
N ILE A 92 1.18 -0.14 0.74
CA ILE A 92 2.18 0.00 -0.31
C ILE A 92 2.57 1.46 -0.42
N ILE A 93 3.88 1.71 -0.43
CA ILE A 93 4.44 2.99 -0.88
C ILE A 93 5.15 2.75 -2.21
N ALA A 94 4.81 3.55 -3.20
CA ALA A 94 5.42 3.48 -4.52
C ALA A 94 5.64 4.87 -5.09
N SER A 95 6.73 5.02 -5.82
CA SER A 95 7.04 6.19 -6.65
C SER A 95 7.36 5.74 -8.06
N LYS A 96 7.28 6.67 -9.01
CA LYS A 96 7.69 6.41 -10.38
C LYS A 96 9.22 6.50 -10.47
N ARG A 97 9.78 5.74 -11.40
CA ARG A 97 11.18 5.80 -11.82
C ARG A 97 11.27 6.10 -13.31
N SER A 98 12.45 6.56 -13.74
CA SER A 98 12.71 6.97 -15.13
C SER A 98 13.05 5.79 -16.05
N ASP A 99 13.53 4.67 -15.52
CA ASP A 99 13.82 3.45 -16.27
C ASP A 99 12.59 2.50 -16.34
N GLN A 100 12.75 1.36 -17.04
CA GLN A 100 11.71 0.34 -17.21
C GLN A 100 11.76 -0.78 -16.16
N LYS A 101 12.47 -0.58 -15.04
CA LYS A 101 12.57 -1.61 -14.01
C LYS A 101 11.43 -1.50 -13.00
N ILE A 102 11.10 -2.61 -12.37
CA ILE A 102 10.31 -2.65 -11.15
C ILE A 102 11.20 -3.23 -10.06
N ASN A 103 11.35 -2.47 -8.98
CA ASN A 103 11.97 -2.97 -7.74
C ASN A 103 10.91 -2.98 -6.66
N ALA A 104 10.66 -4.15 -6.08
CA ALA A 104 9.71 -4.34 -5.00
C ALA A 104 10.44 -4.92 -3.79
N TYR A 105 10.14 -4.34 -2.63
CA TYR A 105 10.73 -4.69 -1.35
C TYR A 105 9.60 -4.99 -0.36
N ASN A 106 9.80 -6.01 0.48
CA ASN A 106 8.88 -6.30 1.57
C ASN A 106 9.54 -5.96 2.91
N SER A 107 8.76 -5.46 3.87
CA SER A 107 9.25 -5.22 5.24
C SER A 107 9.70 -6.50 5.94
N ASP A 108 9.20 -7.65 5.51
CA ASP A 108 9.58 -8.97 6.01
C ASP A 108 10.41 -9.71 4.96
N SER A 109 11.68 -9.28 4.82
CA SER A 109 12.61 -9.80 3.83
C SER A 109 13.04 -11.24 4.07
N HIS A 110 12.82 -11.78 5.28
CA HIS A 110 13.12 -13.17 5.60
C HIS A 110 12.16 -14.12 4.86
N TYR A 111 10.87 -13.79 4.82
CA TYR A 111 9.87 -14.59 4.12
C TYR A 111 9.64 -14.14 2.68
N PHE A 112 9.86 -12.86 2.37
CA PHE A 112 9.57 -12.28 1.06
C PHE A 112 10.82 -11.57 0.50
N PRO A 113 11.63 -12.27 -0.32
CA PRO A 113 12.85 -11.69 -0.87
C PRO A 113 12.57 -10.52 -1.81
N ASP A 114 13.56 -9.64 -1.94
CA ASP A 114 13.51 -8.49 -2.84
C ASP A 114 13.34 -8.94 -4.30
N ILE A 115 12.46 -8.28 -5.03
CA ILE A 115 12.18 -8.59 -6.44
C ILE A 115 12.63 -7.41 -7.30
N SER A 116 13.39 -7.71 -8.36
CA SER A 116 13.75 -6.76 -9.40
C SER A 116 13.58 -7.39 -10.77
N PHE A 117 12.88 -6.71 -11.67
CA PHE A 117 12.77 -7.14 -13.07
C PHE A 117 12.69 -5.95 -14.01
N ASP A 118 13.14 -6.16 -15.24
CA ASP A 118 13.18 -5.14 -16.29
C ASP A 118 12.08 -5.42 -17.31
N LEU A 119 11.17 -4.47 -17.48
CA LEU A 119 10.06 -4.59 -18.44
C LEU A 119 10.51 -4.45 -19.89
N SER A 120 11.72 -3.93 -20.14
CA SER A 120 12.25 -3.83 -21.52
C SER A 120 12.43 -5.20 -22.17
N ALA A 121 12.76 -6.24 -21.39
CA ALA A 121 12.91 -7.61 -21.86
C ALA A 121 11.57 -8.29 -22.21
N SER A 122 10.44 -7.73 -21.76
CA SER A 122 9.10 -8.27 -21.99
C SER A 122 8.45 -7.80 -23.29
N LYS A 123 9.09 -6.88 -24.03
CA LYS A 123 8.54 -6.31 -25.28
C LYS A 123 8.43 -7.32 -26.43
N GLU A 124 9.09 -8.48 -26.38
CA GLU A 124 8.95 -9.52 -27.41
C GLU A 124 7.68 -10.40 -27.25
N LYS A 125 6.92 -10.29 -26.16
CA LYS A 125 5.76 -11.18 -25.89
C LYS A 125 4.40 -10.50 -25.69
N LEU A 126 4.34 -9.18 -25.78
CA LEU A 126 3.08 -8.44 -25.72
C LEU A 126 2.92 -7.71 -27.05
N GLY A 127 2.54 -8.48 -28.08
CA GLY A 127 2.17 -7.96 -29.39
C GLY A 127 0.92 -7.09 -29.29
N CYS A 128 1.12 -5.82 -28.98
CA CYS A 128 0.13 -4.78 -29.19
C CYS A 128 0.61 -3.95 -30.38
N ASP A 129 0.10 -4.30 -31.56
CA ASP A 129 -0.10 -3.36 -32.67
C ASP A 129 -1.25 -2.40 -32.32
#